data_AF-A0AAV5I6N8-F1
#
_entry.id   AF-A0AAV5I6N8-F1
#
_cell.length_a   1.000
_cell.length_b   1.000
_cell.length_c   1.000
_cell.angle_alpha   90.00
_cell.angle_beta   90.00
_cell.angle_gamma   90.00
#
_symmetry.space_group_name_H-M   'P 1'
#
loop_
_entity.id
_entity.type
_entity.pdbx_description
1 polymer ?
#
loop_
_entity_poly.entity_id
_entity_poly.type
_entity_poly.pdbx_seq_one_letter_code
_entity_poly.pdbx_strand_id
1 'polypeptide(L)' 'MDLDRKVKVAMRLAELYKPYLLFKGIFDDKNSEKLRVAAMEMGLNVDEFGFDPKCIDWEDYFINIHLPGLVRYVMKQ' A
#
# COMPACT_ATOMS: atom_id res chain seq x y z
N MET A 1 -31.62 4.28 -3.92
CA MET A 1 -31.04 3.85 -2.62
C MET A 1 -29.64 3.25 -2.78
N ASP A 2 -29.39 2.34 -3.72
CA ASP A 2 -28.06 1.71 -3.87
C ASP A 2 -27.00 2.61 -4.55
N LEU A 3 -27.40 3.46 -5.52
CA LEU A 3 -26.49 4.42 -6.15
C LEU A 3 -25.96 5.46 -5.15
N ASP A 4 -26.85 5.98 -4.30
CA ASP A 4 -26.52 6.98 -3.27
C ASP A 4 -25.47 6.45 -2.28
N ARG A 5 -25.60 5.18 -1.89
CA ARG A 5 -24.62 4.48 -1.05
C ARG A 5 -23.28 4.30 -1.75
N LYS A 6 -23.29 3.90 -3.03
CA LYS A 6 -22.06 3.75 -3.85
C LYS A 6 -21.31 5.08 -3.99
N VAL A 7 -22.02 6.17 -4.25
CA VAL A 7 -21.43 7.52 -4.32
C VAL A 7 -20.79 7.91 -2.99
N LYS A 8 -21.45 7.67 -1.85
CA LYS A 8 -20.90 7.97 -0.52
C LYS A 8 -19.61 7.18 -0.22
N VAL A 9 -19.55 5.91 -0.61
CA VAL A 9 -18.33 5.08 -0.45
C VAL A 9 -17.20 5.62 -1.33
N ALA A 10 -17.49 5.96 -2.59
CA ALA A 10 -16.50 6.52 -3.50
C ALA A 10 -15.93 7.86 -2.97
N MET A 11 -16.79 8.74 -2.46
CA MET A 11 -16.35 10.01 -1.84
C MET A 11 -15.47 9.79 -0.61
N ARG A 12 -15.79 8.80 0.23
CA ARG A 12 -14.94 8.43 1.39
C ARG A 12 -13.59 7.88 0.97
N LEU A 13 -13.54 7.04 -0.06
CA LEU A 13 -12.27 6.56 -0.63
C LEU A 13 -11.42 7.73 -1.14
N ALA A 14 -12.03 8.66 -1.88
CA ALA A 14 -11.34 9.83 -2.40
C ALA A 14 -10.73 10.69 -1.27
N GLU A 15 -11.48 10.99 -0.21
CA GLU A 15 -10.95 11.76 0.93
C GLU A 15 -9.89 10.99 1.72
N LEU A 16 -10.03 9.66 1.86
CA LEU A 16 -9.02 8.83 2.55
C LEU A 16 -7.68 8.80 1.79
N TYR A 17 -7.71 8.70 0.46
CA TYR A 17 -6.50 8.64 -0.36
C TYR A 17 -5.91 10.00 -0.72
N LYS A 18 -6.67 11.08 -0.53
CA LYS A 18 -6.25 12.47 -0.77
C LYS A 18 -4.87 12.82 -0.20
N PRO A 19 -4.52 12.54 1.07
CA PRO A 19 -3.19 12.88 1.60
C PRO A 19 -2.06 12.04 0.99
N TYR A 20 -2.36 10.92 0.33
CA TYR A 20 -1.34 10.08 -0.32
C TYR A 20 -1.19 10.43 -1.80
N LEU A 21 -2.31 10.65 -2.51
CA LEU A 21 -2.32 10.94 -3.95
C LEU A 21 -2.02 12.40 -4.29
N LEU A 22 -2.39 13.34 -3.41
CA LEU A 22 -2.17 14.78 -3.64
C LEU A 22 -0.91 15.31 -2.93
N PHE A 23 -0.18 14.45 -2.23
CA PHE A 23 1.10 14.82 -1.66
C PHE A 23 2.14 14.99 -2.77
N LYS A 24 2.90 16.08 -2.73
CA LYS A 24 3.90 16.38 -3.76
C LYS A 24 5.20 15.61 -3.60
N GLY A 25 5.38 14.93 -2.47
CA GLY A 25 6.54 14.07 -2.24
C GLY A 25 6.31 12.67 -2.80
N ILE A 26 7.41 12.01 -3.16
CA ILE A 26 7.43 10.61 -3.54
C ILE A 26 7.94 9.82 -2.34
N PHE A 27 7.20 8.78 -1.96
CA PHE A 27 7.68 7.78 -1.01
C PHE A 27 8.43 6.72 -1.82
N ASP A 28 9.76 6.75 -1.77
CA ASP A 28 10.62 5.74 -2.36
C ASP A 28 11.26 4.84 -1.29
N ASP A 29 11.75 3.69 -1.73
CA ASP A 29 12.39 2.67 -0.92
C ASP A 29 13.93 2.73 -1.01
N LYS A 30 14.51 3.82 -1.53
CA LYS A 30 15.94 3.89 -1.87
C LYS A 30 16.87 3.54 -0.70
N ASN A 31 16.52 3.94 0.51
CA ASN A 31 17.32 3.66 1.70
C ASN A 31 17.26 2.18 2.07
N SER A 32 16.07 1.57 1.99
CA SER A 32 15.88 0.13 2.21
C SER A 32 16.60 -0.69 1.15
N GLU A 33 16.55 -0.26 -0.12
CA GLU A 33 17.26 -0.93 -1.21
C GLU A 33 18.79 -0.86 -1.02
N LYS A 34 19.33 0.31 -0.64
CA LYS A 34 20.75 0.44 -0.29
C LYS A 34 21.15 -0.46 0.87
N LEU A 35 20.32 -0.52 1.91
CA LEU A 35 20.56 -1.40 3.05
C LEU A 35 20.53 -2.88 2.62
N ARG A 36 19.58 -3.27 1.77
CA ARG A 36 19.46 -4.63 1.24
C ARG A 36 20.69 -5.04 0.42
N VAL A 37 21.19 -4.15 -0.44
CA VAL A 37 22.42 -4.39 -1.21
C VAL A 37 23.62 -4.57 -0.27
N ALA A 38 23.81 -3.66 0.68
CA ALA A 38 24.93 -3.74 1.63
C ALA A 38 24.86 -5.03 2.49
N ALA A 39 23.67 -5.41 2.95
CA ALA A 39 23.47 -6.63 3.73
C ALA A 39 23.78 -7.89 2.91
N MET A 40 23.41 -7.91 1.63
CA MET A 40 23.75 -9.00 0.70
C MET A 40 25.27 -9.09 0.48
N GLU A 41 25.96 -7.95 0.31
CA GLU A 41 27.43 -7.90 0.21
C GLU A 41 28.13 -8.43 1.48
N MET A 42 27.52 -8.25 2.64
CA MET A 42 28.00 -8.79 3.92
C MET A 42 27.68 -10.28 4.14
N GLY A 43 26.98 -10.93 3.20
CA GLY A 43 26.60 -12.35 3.30
C GLY A 43 25.43 -12.61 4.24
N LEU A 44 24.64 -11.59 4.59
CA LEU A 44 23.42 -11.77 5.37
C LEU A 44 22.29 -12.30 4.48
N ASN A 45 21.43 -13.14 5.04
CA ASN A 45 20.23 -13.61 4.35
C ASN A 45 19.17 -12.49 4.32
N VAL A 46 19.19 -11.67 3.27
CA VAL A 46 18.31 -10.51 3.13
C VAL A 46 16.86 -10.88 2.84
N ASP A 47 16.61 -12.08 2.30
CA ASP A 47 15.28 -12.57 1.95
C ASP A 47 14.43 -12.82 3.20
N GLU A 48 15.07 -13.14 4.33
CA GLU A 48 14.39 -13.36 5.61
C GLU A 48 13.79 -12.07 6.20
N PHE A 49 14.31 -10.90 5.81
CA PHE A 49 13.81 -9.62 6.30
C PHE A 49 12.63 -9.07 5.50
N GLY A 50 12.40 -9.55 4.27
CA GLY A 50 11.25 -9.15 3.45
C GLY A 50 11.23 -7.68 3.03
N PHE A 51 12.40 -7.08 2.78
CA PHE A 51 12.53 -5.65 2.46
C PHE A 51 12.26 -5.28 1.00
N ASP A 52 12.09 -6.23 0.08
CA ASP A 52 11.87 -5.94 -1.33
C ASP A 52 10.38 -5.73 -1.64
N PRO A 53 9.91 -4.48 -1.86
CA PRO A 53 8.51 -4.24 -2.20
C PRO A 53 8.11 -4.84 -3.55
N LYS A 54 9.06 -5.23 -4.41
CA LYS A 54 8.76 -5.85 -5.71
C LYS A 54 8.34 -7.32 -5.58
N CYS A 55 8.54 -7.95 -4.43
CA CYS A 55 8.08 -9.32 -4.19
C CYS A 55 6.55 -9.40 -4.00
N ILE A 56 5.89 -8.25 -3.80
CA ILE A 56 4.45 -8.17 -3.60
C ILE A 56 3.76 -8.12 -4.95
N ASP A 57 2.80 -9.03 -5.16
CA ASP A 57 1.80 -8.86 -6.20
C ASP A 57 0.86 -7.72 -5.78
N TRP A 58 1.21 -6.50 -6.20
CA TRP A 58 0.48 -5.31 -5.82
C TRP A 58 -0.96 -5.30 -6.35
N GLU A 59 -1.21 -5.88 -7.51
CA GLU A 59 -2.56 -5.95 -8.09
C GLU A 59 -3.44 -6.84 -7.22
N ASP A 60 -2.99 -8.07 -6.93
CA ASP A 60 -3.70 -9.00 -6.06
C ASP A 60 -3.90 -8.40 -4.65
N TYR A 61 -2.84 -7.83 -4.07
CA TYR A 61 -2.91 -7.21 -2.75
C TYR A 61 -3.96 -6.11 -2.70
N PHE A 62 -3.98 -5.18 -3.66
CA PHE A 62 -4.93 -4.08 -3.63
C PHE A 62 -6.37 -4.54 -3.83
N ILE A 63 -6.62 -5.44 -4.78
CA ILE A 63 -7.96 -5.89 -5.17
C ILE A 63 -8.55 -6.83 -4.12
N ASN A 64 -7.77 -7.80 -3.65
CA ASN A 64 -8.27 -8.90 -2.82
C ASN A 64 -8.06 -8.69 -1.33
N ILE A 65 -7.11 -7.84 -0.92
CA ILE A 65 -6.75 -7.66 0.50
C ILE A 65 -7.04 -6.21 0.96
N HIS A 66 -6.42 -5.22 0.34
CA HIS A 66 -6.39 -3.84 0.84
C HIS A 66 -7.74 -3.13 0.75
N LEU A 67 -8.35 -3.05 -0.45
CA LEU A 67 -9.63 -2.37 -0.64
C LEU A 67 -10.77 -3.05 0.13
N PRO A 68 -10.93 -4.40 0.09
CA PRO A 68 -11.94 -5.07 0.89
C PRO A 68 -11.75 -4.85 2.40
N GLY A 69 -10.50 -4.90 2.88
CA GLY A 69 -10.16 -4.61 4.27
C GLY A 69 -10.53 -3.20 4.70
N LEU A 70 -10.19 -2.20 3.87
CA LEU A 70 -10.59 -0.81 4.10
C LEU A 70 -12.09 -0.65 4.20
N VAL A 71 -12.84 -1.19 3.23
CA VAL A 71 -14.31 -1.12 3.24
C VAL A 71 -14.88 -1.79 4.48
N ARG A 72 -14.33 -2.94 4.89
CA ARG A 72 -14.82 -3.72 6.02
C ARG A 72 -14.48 -3.14 7.39
N TYR A 73 -13.34 -2.49 7.55
CA TYR A 73 -12.84 -2.10 8.88
C TYR A 73 -12.73 -0.60 9.08
N VAL A 74 -12.42 0.16 8.04
CA VAL A 74 -12.22 1.61 8.11
C VAL A 74 -13.47 2.37 7.68
N MET A 75 -14.20 1.85 6.69
CA MET A 75 -15.39 2.52 6.14
C MET A 75 -16.71 2.12 6.80
N LYS A 76 -16.66 1.28 7.84
CA LYS A 76 -17.85 0.95 8.62
C LYS A 76 -18.51 2.22 9.14
N GLN A 77 -19.78 2.37 8.76
CA GLN A 77 -20.76 3.25 9.37
C GLN A 77 -21.83 2.37 9.99
#